data_AF-A0A3L6J913-F1
#
_entry.id   AF-A0A3L6J913-F1
#
_cell.length_a   1.000
_cell.length_b   1.000
_cell.length_c   1.000
_cell.angle_alpha   90.00
_cell.angle_beta   90.00
_cell.angle_gamma   90.00
#
_symmetry.space_group_name_H-M   'P 1'
#
loop_
_entity.id
_entity.type
_entity.pdbx_description
1 polymer ?
#
loop_
_entity_poly.entity_id
_entity_poly.type
_entity_poly.pdbx_seq_one_letter_code
_entity_poly.pdbx_strand_id
1 'polypeptide(L)'
;MKKSKPIDRQTIRARELLDDESLALEMYQYLTGSPSVQSYLRSANRMAVSRLGYTDHGPVHAEVATWYALKAFDILESTFKPNVVAEGIGDLDDARLVVLATTYLHDIGMVVHRNEHHQASVQLASPILESKLNDIYGDPAKATDILSFIFHGIYAHDDDTQCLTLEAGISKIGDGCDMTKGRTVVPFQQGKVDIHSVSAMAINDVVLSSGDTKPLQITVAMDNPAGVFQV
;
A
#
# COMPACT_ATOMS: atom_id res chain seq x y z
N MET A 1 2.94 21.45 -20.15
CA MET A 1 2.60 20.16 -19.51
C MET A 1 1.09 20.05 -19.41
N LYS A 2 0.47 18.98 -19.92
CA LYS A 2 -0.94 18.71 -19.63
C LYS A 2 -1.04 18.48 -18.12
N LYS A 3 -1.84 19.28 -17.40
CA LYS A 3 -2.15 19.00 -15.99
C LYS A 3 -2.73 17.59 -15.94
N SER A 4 -2.09 16.67 -15.22
CA SER A 4 -2.73 15.40 -14.88
C SER A 4 -4.01 15.73 -14.14
N LYS A 5 -5.08 14.99 -14.46
CA LYS A 5 -6.33 15.13 -13.72
C LYS A 5 -6.07 14.60 -12.29
N PRO A 6 -6.53 15.31 -11.25
CA PRO A 6 -6.37 14.83 -9.87
C PRO A 6 -6.96 13.44 -9.71
N ILE A 7 -6.29 12.60 -8.92
CA ILE A 7 -6.77 11.25 -8.61
C ILE A 7 -8.05 11.34 -7.78
N ASP A 8 -9.07 10.60 -8.20
CA ASP A 8 -10.26 10.35 -7.38
C ASP A 8 -10.06 9.04 -6.59
N ARG A 9 -9.74 9.20 -5.31
CA ARG A 9 -9.53 8.11 -4.35
C ARG A 9 -10.70 7.13 -4.27
N GLN A 10 -11.93 7.58 -4.53
CA GLN A 10 -13.12 6.74 -4.39
C GLN A 10 -13.28 5.79 -5.57
N THR A 11 -12.76 6.16 -6.75
CA THR A 11 -12.95 5.41 -7.99
C THR A 11 -11.70 4.69 -8.46
N ILE A 12 -10.52 5.10 -8.03
CA ILE A 12 -9.26 4.47 -8.44
C ILE A 12 -9.18 3.02 -7.96
N ARG A 13 -8.63 2.14 -8.79
CA ARG A 13 -8.50 0.72 -8.48
C ARG A 13 -7.12 0.23 -8.89
N ALA A 14 -6.45 -0.52 -8.00
CA ALA A 14 -5.15 -1.11 -8.31
C ALA A 14 -5.20 -2.03 -9.55
N ARG A 15 -6.37 -2.64 -9.82
CA ARG A 15 -6.67 -3.44 -11.03
C ARG A 15 -6.23 -2.81 -12.34
N GLU A 16 -6.30 -1.48 -12.45
CA GLU A 16 -5.99 -0.73 -13.68
C GLU A 16 -4.51 -0.82 -14.10
N LEU A 17 -3.65 -1.34 -13.21
CA LEU A 17 -2.20 -1.45 -13.39
C LEU A 17 -1.72 -2.90 -13.49
N LEU A 18 -2.64 -3.85 -13.60
CA LEU A 18 -2.33 -5.27 -13.63
C LEU A 18 -2.63 -5.83 -15.00
N ASP A 19 -1.69 -6.60 -15.55
CA ASP A 19 -1.87 -7.29 -16.81
C ASP A 19 -2.90 -8.41 -16.68
N ASP A 20 -3.61 -8.68 -17.77
CA ASP A 20 -4.49 -9.84 -17.84
C ASP A 20 -3.68 -11.13 -17.68
N GLU A 21 -4.26 -12.14 -17.04
CA GLU A 21 -3.62 -13.45 -16.76
C GLU A 21 -2.39 -13.40 -15.82
N SER A 22 -2.06 -12.24 -15.25
CA SER A 22 -0.99 -12.12 -14.25
C SER A 22 -1.36 -12.73 -12.90
N LEU A 23 -0.36 -13.28 -12.19
CA LEU A 23 -0.48 -13.75 -10.82
C LEU A 23 -0.86 -12.60 -9.88
N ALA A 24 -0.31 -11.40 -10.12
CA ALA A 24 -0.68 -10.20 -9.37
C ALA A 24 -2.18 -9.87 -9.50
N LEU A 25 -2.76 -10.01 -10.70
CA LEU A 25 -4.20 -9.86 -10.92
C LEU A 25 -5.00 -10.94 -10.19
N GLU A 26 -4.57 -12.20 -10.25
CA GLU A 26 -5.23 -13.30 -9.56
C GLU A 26 -5.25 -13.08 -8.03
N MET A 27 -4.13 -12.63 -7.46
CA MET A 27 -4.03 -12.26 -6.05
C MET A 27 -4.93 -11.07 -5.71
N TYR A 28 -4.93 -10.01 -6.53
CA TYR A 28 -5.83 -8.87 -6.35
C TYR A 28 -7.31 -9.30 -6.31
N GLN A 29 -7.74 -10.14 -7.25
CA GLN A 29 -9.12 -10.63 -7.29
C GLN A 29 -9.47 -11.46 -6.06
N TYR A 30 -8.53 -12.28 -5.59
CA TYR A 30 -8.68 -13.07 -4.37
C TYR A 30 -8.85 -12.17 -3.13
N LEU A 31 -7.96 -11.17 -2.94
CA LEU A 31 -8.00 -10.28 -1.77
C LEU A 31 -9.22 -9.36 -1.79
N THR A 32 -9.53 -8.77 -2.94
CA THR A 32 -10.68 -7.85 -3.09
C THR A 32 -12.02 -8.57 -3.01
N GLY A 33 -12.09 -9.81 -3.51
CA GLY A 33 -13.26 -10.67 -3.45
C GLY A 33 -13.49 -11.35 -2.09
N SER A 34 -12.49 -11.39 -1.20
CA SER A 34 -12.58 -12.07 0.09
C SER A 34 -13.41 -11.28 1.13
N PRO A 35 -14.57 -11.80 1.59
CA PRO A 35 -15.37 -11.12 2.61
C PRO A 35 -14.63 -10.91 3.93
N SER A 36 -13.70 -11.83 4.25
CA SER A 36 -12.87 -11.77 5.45
C SER A 36 -11.86 -10.62 5.37
N VAL A 37 -11.10 -10.51 4.27
CA VAL A 37 -10.15 -9.40 4.04
C VAL A 37 -10.88 -8.06 4.10
N GLN A 38 -12.01 -7.94 3.40
CA GLN A 38 -12.80 -6.72 3.40
C GLN A 38 -13.38 -6.38 4.78
N SER A 39 -13.66 -7.39 5.61
CA SER A 39 -14.11 -7.17 6.99
C SER A 39 -12.98 -6.76 7.93
N TYR A 40 -11.76 -7.27 7.73
CA TYR A 40 -10.58 -6.78 8.44
C TYR A 40 -10.33 -5.31 8.13
N LEU A 41 -10.25 -4.92 6.84
CA LEU A 41 -10.04 -3.52 6.44
C LEU A 41 -11.11 -2.57 7.00
N ARG A 42 -12.40 -2.94 6.93
CA ARG A 42 -13.47 -2.13 7.54
C ARG A 42 -13.33 -2.02 9.07
N SER A 43 -12.86 -3.07 9.72
CA SER A 43 -12.69 -3.08 11.18
C SER A 43 -11.45 -2.31 11.62
N ALA A 44 -10.36 -2.39 10.85
CA ALA A 44 -9.16 -1.58 10.98
C ALA A 44 -9.51 -0.09 10.91
N ASN A 45 -10.32 0.29 9.92
CA ASN A 45 -10.79 1.67 9.80
C ASN A 45 -11.64 2.14 10.98
N ARG A 46 -12.50 1.28 11.54
CA ARG A 46 -13.26 1.61 12.76
C ARG A 46 -12.32 1.83 13.95
N MET A 47 -11.24 1.06 14.07
CA MET A 47 -10.21 1.30 15.08
C MET A 47 -9.55 2.66 14.86
N ALA A 48 -8.99 2.88 13.67
CA ALA A 48 -8.25 4.10 13.35
C ALA A 48 -9.13 5.35 13.47
N VAL A 49 -10.23 5.42 12.72
CA VAL A 49 -11.05 6.62 12.63
C VAL A 49 -11.96 6.76 13.83
N SER A 50 -12.82 5.75 14.10
CA SER A 50 -13.90 5.92 15.08
C SER A 50 -13.41 5.87 16.54
N ARG A 51 -12.35 5.11 16.84
CA ARG A 51 -11.86 4.97 18.22
C ARG A 51 -10.67 5.88 18.54
N LEU A 52 -9.77 6.09 17.57
CA LEU A 52 -8.51 6.82 17.80
C LEU A 52 -8.47 8.21 17.13
N GLY A 53 -9.42 8.51 16.24
CA GLY A 53 -9.40 9.77 15.49
C GLY A 53 -8.20 9.89 14.54
N TYR A 54 -7.70 8.76 14.02
CA TYR A 54 -6.69 8.71 12.96
C TYR A 54 -7.33 8.68 11.58
N THR A 55 -6.48 8.79 10.56
CA THR A 55 -6.84 8.80 9.14
C THR A 55 -7.40 7.46 8.67
N ASP A 56 -7.90 7.41 7.44
CA ASP A 56 -8.41 6.17 6.84
C ASP A 56 -7.33 5.06 6.82
N HIS A 57 -7.72 3.89 7.35
CA HIS A 57 -6.99 2.59 7.30
C HIS A 57 -7.94 1.50 6.78
N GLY A 58 -8.89 1.90 5.92
CA GLY A 58 -9.95 1.06 5.39
C GLY A 58 -9.72 0.57 3.96
N PRO A 59 -10.77 0.03 3.32
CA PRO A 59 -10.67 -0.49 1.96
C PRO A 59 -10.23 0.55 0.92
N VAL A 60 -10.61 1.82 1.11
CA VAL A 60 -10.19 2.90 0.20
C VAL A 60 -8.69 3.14 0.34
N HIS A 61 -8.17 3.27 1.56
CA HIS A 61 -6.74 3.36 1.81
C HIS A 61 -5.97 2.18 1.20
N ALA A 62 -6.39 0.94 1.43
CA ALA A 62 -5.74 -0.25 0.85
C ALA A 62 -5.67 -0.21 -0.68
N GLU A 63 -6.76 0.20 -1.36
CA GLU A 63 -6.77 0.36 -2.83
C GLU A 63 -5.82 1.46 -3.31
N VAL A 64 -5.87 2.65 -2.69
CA VAL A 64 -5.08 3.80 -3.14
C VAL A 64 -3.60 3.58 -2.88
N ALA A 65 -3.22 3.08 -1.70
CA ALA A 65 -1.84 2.76 -1.36
C ALA A 65 -1.28 1.70 -2.33
N THR A 66 -2.06 0.64 -2.60
CA THR A 66 -1.65 -0.40 -3.56
C THR A 66 -1.51 0.16 -4.97
N TRP A 67 -2.41 1.03 -5.41
CA TRP A 67 -2.30 1.68 -6.72
C TRP A 67 -1.01 2.52 -6.83
N TYR A 68 -0.67 3.31 -5.81
CA TYR A 68 0.58 4.08 -5.80
C TYR A 68 1.81 3.16 -5.76
N ALA A 69 1.76 2.08 -4.98
CA ALA A 69 2.85 1.10 -4.93
C ALA A 69 3.10 0.47 -6.30
N LEU A 70 2.04 0.07 -7.02
CA LEU A 70 2.15 -0.49 -8.38
C LEU A 70 2.64 0.57 -9.39
N LYS A 71 2.20 1.82 -9.29
CA LYS A 71 2.77 2.91 -10.11
C LYS A 71 4.24 3.13 -9.85
N ALA A 72 4.66 3.10 -8.58
CA ALA A 72 6.07 3.21 -8.22
C ALA A 72 6.86 2.01 -8.75
N PHE A 73 6.30 0.81 -8.69
CA PHE A 73 6.88 -0.41 -9.26
C PHE A 73 7.14 -0.26 -10.77
N ASP A 74 6.13 0.13 -11.56
CA ASP A 74 6.26 0.30 -13.02
C ASP A 74 7.33 1.35 -13.40
N ILE A 75 7.50 2.39 -12.59
CA ILE A 75 8.54 3.41 -12.82
C ILE A 75 9.92 2.84 -12.47
N LEU A 76 10.03 2.18 -11.32
CA LEU A 76 11.30 1.77 -10.73
C LEU A 76 11.88 0.49 -11.34
N GLU A 77 11.04 -0.42 -11.85
CA GLU A 77 11.49 -1.69 -12.46
C GLU A 77 12.41 -1.47 -13.68
N SER A 78 12.29 -0.31 -14.34
CA SER A 78 13.16 0.09 -15.45
C SER A 78 14.61 0.36 -15.03
N THR A 79 14.84 0.65 -13.76
CA THR A 79 16.14 1.07 -13.21
C THR A 79 16.69 0.09 -12.20
N PHE A 80 15.81 -0.52 -11.39
CA PHE A 80 16.19 -1.43 -10.31
C PHE A 80 15.60 -2.81 -10.56
N LYS A 81 16.40 -3.84 -10.30
CA LYS A 81 15.96 -5.23 -10.33
C LYS A 81 15.30 -5.57 -8.99
N PRO A 82 14.04 -6.02 -8.94
CA PRO A 82 13.41 -6.46 -7.70
C PRO A 82 14.16 -7.62 -7.04
N ASN A 83 14.13 -7.70 -5.71
CA ASN A 83 14.87 -8.70 -4.95
C ASN A 83 14.40 -10.12 -5.28
N VAL A 84 13.09 -10.35 -5.46
CA VAL A 84 12.53 -11.65 -5.89
C VAL A 84 13.22 -12.17 -7.16
N VAL A 85 13.51 -11.28 -8.10
CA VAL A 85 14.19 -11.61 -9.38
C VAL A 85 15.71 -11.65 -9.23
N ALA A 86 16.28 -10.77 -8.42
CA ALA A 86 17.72 -10.72 -8.18
C ALA A 86 18.23 -11.98 -7.46
N GLU A 87 17.40 -12.54 -6.58
CA GLU A 87 17.70 -13.71 -5.74
C GLU A 87 17.27 -15.04 -6.41
N GLY A 88 16.65 -14.98 -7.59
CA GLY A 88 16.29 -16.16 -8.38
C GLY A 88 15.07 -16.93 -7.87
N ILE A 89 14.23 -16.29 -7.05
CA ILE A 89 13.01 -16.88 -6.48
C ILE A 89 11.86 -16.83 -7.49
N GLY A 90 11.77 -15.76 -8.25
CA GLY A 90 10.66 -15.52 -9.17
C GLY A 90 10.98 -14.53 -10.28
N ASP A 91 9.94 -14.13 -10.99
CA ASP A 91 10.00 -13.13 -12.06
C ASP A 91 9.39 -11.78 -11.66
N LEU A 92 9.19 -10.88 -12.64
CA LEU A 92 8.61 -9.56 -12.39
C LEU A 92 7.15 -9.62 -11.96
N ASP A 93 6.39 -10.63 -12.38
CA ASP A 93 5.01 -10.79 -11.94
C ASP A 93 4.95 -11.28 -10.49
N ASP A 94 5.86 -12.19 -10.10
CA ASP A 94 6.06 -12.57 -8.70
C ASP A 94 6.42 -11.34 -7.83
N ALA A 95 7.33 -10.48 -8.29
CA ALA A 95 7.69 -9.25 -7.57
C ALA A 95 6.52 -8.25 -7.47
N ARG A 96 5.72 -8.10 -8.54
CA ARG A 96 4.52 -7.26 -8.56
C ARG A 96 3.44 -7.81 -7.62
N LEU A 97 3.26 -9.14 -7.57
CA LEU A 97 2.39 -9.82 -6.62
C LEU A 97 2.82 -9.53 -5.18
N VAL A 98 4.12 -9.60 -4.87
CA VAL A 98 4.65 -9.28 -3.53
C VAL A 98 4.27 -7.85 -3.13
N VAL A 99 4.52 -6.86 -4.00
CA VAL A 99 4.17 -5.45 -3.73
C VAL A 99 2.67 -5.30 -3.50
N LEU A 100 1.85 -5.95 -4.34
CA LEU A 100 0.40 -5.90 -4.23
C LEU A 100 -0.10 -6.48 -2.91
N ALA A 101 0.27 -7.71 -2.60
CA ALA A 101 -0.20 -8.41 -1.41
C ALA A 101 0.31 -7.73 -0.13
N THR A 102 1.56 -7.26 -0.14
CA THR A 102 2.14 -6.47 0.95
C THR A 102 1.31 -5.23 1.21
N THR A 103 1.12 -4.39 0.20
CA THR A 103 0.49 -3.08 0.37
C THR A 103 -0.99 -3.21 0.68
N TYR A 104 -1.69 -4.20 0.11
CA TYR A 104 -3.13 -4.37 0.34
C TYR A 104 -3.45 -4.84 1.76
N LEU A 105 -2.54 -5.56 2.40
CA LEU A 105 -2.74 -6.19 3.71
C LEU A 105 -1.97 -5.53 4.86
N HIS A 106 -1.09 -4.56 4.58
CA HIS A 106 -0.15 -4.02 5.59
C HIS A 106 -0.85 -3.53 6.87
N ASP A 107 -2.09 -3.04 6.75
CA ASP A 107 -2.83 -2.36 7.81
C ASP A 107 -3.88 -3.22 8.54
N ILE A 108 -4.08 -4.48 8.14
CA ILE A 108 -5.17 -5.31 8.72
C ILE A 108 -4.99 -5.56 10.22
N GLY A 109 -3.77 -5.48 10.74
CA GLY A 109 -3.43 -5.59 12.16
C GLY A 109 -4.02 -4.49 13.04
N MET A 110 -4.47 -3.38 12.45
CA MET A 110 -5.20 -2.32 13.16
C MET A 110 -6.49 -2.82 13.83
N VAL A 111 -7.03 -3.98 13.42
CA VAL A 111 -8.16 -4.61 14.12
C VAL A 111 -7.82 -5.04 15.54
N VAL A 112 -6.55 -5.33 15.80
CA VAL A 112 -6.04 -5.72 17.12
C VAL A 112 -5.74 -4.47 17.94
N HIS A 113 -4.82 -3.64 17.46
CA HIS A 113 -4.42 -2.38 18.11
C HIS A 113 -3.58 -1.51 17.16
N ARG A 114 -3.33 -0.23 17.48
CA ARG A 114 -2.39 0.63 16.72
C ARG A 114 -0.94 0.25 16.95
N ASN A 115 -0.59 0.04 18.22
CA ASN A 115 0.74 -0.38 18.62
C ASN A 115 1.00 -1.76 18.03
N GLU A 116 2.15 -1.92 17.37
CA GLU A 116 2.58 -3.19 16.78
C GLU A 116 1.62 -3.75 15.72
N HIS A 117 0.77 -2.91 15.11
CA HIS A 117 -0.16 -3.32 14.06
C HIS A 117 0.54 -4.00 12.88
N HIS A 118 1.77 -3.60 12.52
CA HIS A 118 2.59 -4.29 11.52
C HIS A 118 2.85 -5.76 11.87
N GLN A 119 3.10 -6.08 13.14
CA GLN A 119 3.26 -7.47 13.60
C GLN A 119 1.93 -8.21 13.50
N ALA A 120 0.86 -7.61 14.05
CA ALA A 120 -0.50 -8.15 13.99
C ALA A 120 -0.94 -8.45 12.54
N SER A 121 -0.58 -7.58 11.59
CA SER A 121 -0.85 -7.77 10.17
C SER A 121 -0.17 -9.01 9.61
N VAL A 122 1.09 -9.29 9.97
CA VAL A 122 1.78 -10.54 9.57
C VAL A 122 1.00 -11.76 10.05
N GLN A 123 0.57 -11.79 11.31
CA GLN A 123 -0.15 -12.95 11.86
C GLN A 123 -1.54 -13.14 11.23
N LEU A 124 -2.24 -12.05 10.93
CA LEU A 124 -3.56 -12.11 10.26
C LEU A 124 -3.44 -12.43 8.77
N ALA A 125 -2.36 -12.00 8.10
CA ALA A 125 -2.12 -12.24 6.69
C ALA A 125 -1.71 -13.69 6.40
N SER A 126 -1.02 -14.36 7.33
CA SER A 126 -0.56 -15.77 7.18
C SER A 126 -1.65 -16.71 6.67
N PRO A 127 -2.80 -16.89 7.37
CA PRO A 127 -3.84 -17.81 6.91
C PRO A 127 -4.57 -17.36 5.64
N ILE A 128 -4.46 -16.09 5.25
CA ILE A 128 -5.05 -15.55 4.02
C ILE A 128 -4.15 -15.88 2.82
N LEU A 129 -2.84 -15.69 2.98
CA LEU A 129 -1.88 -15.80 1.88
C LEU A 129 -1.37 -17.22 1.69
N GLU A 130 -1.13 -17.99 2.76
CA GLU A 130 -0.54 -19.33 2.67
C GLU A 130 -1.33 -20.26 1.75
N SER A 131 -2.66 -20.33 1.93
CA SER A 131 -3.51 -21.18 1.08
C SER A 131 -3.45 -20.72 -0.37
N LYS A 132 -3.54 -19.41 -0.61
CA LYS A 132 -3.60 -18.87 -1.98
C LYS A 132 -2.28 -19.02 -2.73
N LEU A 133 -1.15 -18.81 -2.06
CA LEU A 133 0.17 -18.96 -2.69
C LEU A 133 0.47 -20.43 -3.01
N ASN A 134 0.06 -21.36 -2.14
CA ASN A 134 0.16 -22.79 -2.43
C ASN A 134 -0.66 -23.17 -3.68
N ASP A 135 -1.88 -22.63 -3.81
CA ASP A 135 -2.71 -22.85 -5.00
C ASP A 135 -2.10 -22.26 -6.28
N ILE A 136 -1.50 -21.06 -6.19
CA ILE A 136 -0.86 -20.38 -7.33
C ILE A 136 0.37 -21.17 -7.83
N TYR A 137 1.25 -21.58 -6.92
CA TYR A 137 2.55 -22.13 -7.32
C TYR A 137 2.58 -23.66 -7.43
N GLY A 138 1.76 -24.38 -6.67
CA GLY A 138 1.83 -25.84 -6.56
C GLY A 138 3.12 -26.40 -5.93
N ASP A 139 4.15 -25.56 -5.76
CA ASP A 139 5.38 -25.83 -5.03
C ASP A 139 5.35 -25.08 -3.68
N PRO A 140 5.23 -25.81 -2.55
CA PRO A 140 5.23 -25.21 -1.23
C PRO A 140 6.50 -24.42 -0.89
N ALA A 141 7.66 -24.79 -1.47
CA ALA A 141 8.91 -24.06 -1.25
C ALA A 141 8.82 -22.66 -1.88
N LYS A 142 8.49 -22.57 -3.17
CA LYS A 142 8.28 -21.28 -3.84
C LYS A 142 7.20 -20.44 -3.16
N ALA A 143 6.08 -21.06 -2.75
CA ALA A 143 5.02 -20.36 -2.03
C ALA A 143 5.52 -19.76 -0.71
N THR A 144 6.35 -20.49 0.04
CA THR A 144 6.95 -20.02 1.30
C THR A 144 7.95 -18.89 1.06
N ASP A 145 8.77 -18.99 0.01
CA ASP A 145 9.74 -17.95 -0.34
C ASP A 145 9.02 -16.63 -0.68
N ILE A 146 8.00 -16.66 -1.54
CA ILE A 146 7.21 -15.47 -1.88
C ILE A 146 6.46 -14.92 -0.66
N LEU A 147 5.91 -15.79 0.18
CA LEU A 147 5.25 -15.38 1.43
C LEU A 147 6.21 -14.64 2.36
N SER A 148 7.47 -15.08 2.44
CA SER A 148 8.49 -14.44 3.29
C SER A 148 8.76 -12.99 2.87
N PHE A 149 8.75 -12.71 1.57
CA PHE A 149 8.89 -11.35 1.03
C PHE A 149 7.69 -10.47 1.37
N ILE A 150 6.48 -11.04 1.29
CA ILE A 150 5.25 -10.33 1.68
C ILE A 150 5.26 -10.02 3.17
N PHE A 151 5.64 -10.97 4.02
CA PHE A 151 5.75 -10.73 5.46
C PHE A 151 6.80 -9.70 5.81
N HIS A 152 7.96 -9.74 5.16
CA HIS A 152 8.98 -8.71 5.33
C HIS A 152 8.43 -7.34 4.95
N GLY A 153 7.73 -7.22 3.81
CA GLY A 153 7.09 -5.98 3.41
C GLY A 153 6.03 -5.49 4.42
N ILE A 154 5.15 -6.38 4.88
CA ILE A 154 4.10 -6.06 5.87
C ILE A 154 4.73 -5.68 7.20
N TYR A 155 5.77 -6.36 7.67
CA TYR A 155 6.41 -5.99 8.92
C TYR A 155 7.14 -4.65 8.77
N ALA A 156 7.88 -4.49 7.67
CA ALA A 156 8.73 -3.35 7.46
C ALA A 156 7.98 -2.08 7.13
N HIS A 157 6.68 -2.10 6.79
CA HIS A 157 5.94 -0.89 6.42
C HIS A 157 5.95 0.19 7.53
N ASP A 158 6.04 -0.23 8.80
CA ASP A 158 6.14 0.68 9.95
C ASP A 158 7.34 1.63 9.82
N ASP A 159 7.14 2.91 10.13
CA ASP A 159 8.11 3.98 9.90
C ASP A 159 9.48 3.72 10.56
N ASP A 160 9.47 3.15 11.77
CA ASP A 160 10.69 2.89 12.55
C ASP A 160 11.47 1.64 12.07
N THR A 161 10.92 0.89 11.10
CA THR A 161 11.52 -0.32 10.59
C THR A 161 12.17 -0.10 9.22
N GLN A 162 13.44 -0.50 9.09
CA GLN A 162 14.13 -0.43 7.81
C GLN A 162 13.61 -1.50 6.84
N CYS A 163 13.17 -1.09 5.65
CA CYS A 163 12.89 -2.03 4.56
C CYS A 163 14.20 -2.54 3.93
N LEU A 164 14.32 -3.87 3.77
CA LEU A 164 15.51 -4.55 3.24
C LEU A 164 15.38 -5.05 1.80
N THR A 165 14.21 -4.89 1.17
CA THR A 165 13.96 -5.29 -0.22
C THR A 165 13.38 -4.11 -0.99
N LEU A 166 13.57 -4.10 -2.31
CA LEU A 166 12.97 -3.09 -3.19
C LEU A 166 11.45 -3.09 -3.08
N GLU A 167 10.83 -4.27 -3.05
CA GLU A 167 9.39 -4.50 -2.96
C GLU A 167 8.81 -3.90 -1.66
N ALA A 168 9.48 -4.10 -0.52
CA ALA A 168 9.10 -3.50 0.75
C ALA A 168 9.23 -1.96 0.71
N GLY A 169 10.30 -1.44 0.10
CA GLY A 169 10.49 0.00 -0.09
C GLY A 169 9.43 0.63 -0.99
N ILE A 170 9.04 -0.06 -2.07
CA ILE A 170 7.95 0.35 -2.97
C ILE A 170 6.62 0.37 -2.21
N SER A 171 6.36 -0.63 -1.36
CA SER A 171 5.15 -0.67 -0.55
C SER A 171 5.06 0.51 0.42
N LYS A 172 6.18 0.89 1.06
CA LYS A 172 6.28 2.13 1.88
C LYS A 172 5.98 3.39 1.07
N ILE A 173 6.55 3.49 -0.13
CA ILE A 173 6.26 4.62 -1.02
C ILE A 173 4.76 4.69 -1.33
N GLY A 174 4.13 3.54 -1.60
CA GLY A 174 2.70 3.43 -1.86
C GLY A 174 1.83 3.95 -0.71
N ASP A 175 2.05 3.45 0.51
CA ASP A 175 1.36 3.92 1.72
C ASP A 175 1.59 5.42 1.96
N GLY A 176 2.84 5.87 1.92
CA GLY A 176 3.19 7.28 2.11
C GLY A 176 2.54 8.21 1.08
N CYS A 177 2.42 7.80 -0.18
CA CYS A 177 1.79 8.61 -1.23
C CYS A 177 0.28 8.78 -1.05
N ASP A 178 -0.34 7.96 -0.20
CA ASP A 178 -1.73 8.09 0.16
C ASP A 178 -1.97 9.24 1.16
N MET A 179 -1.69 10.49 0.79
CA MET A 179 -1.73 11.64 1.71
C MET A 179 -2.68 12.77 1.28
N THR A 180 -3.48 12.55 0.23
CA THR A 180 -4.43 13.57 -0.24
C THR A 180 -5.56 13.81 0.76
N LYS A 181 -6.06 15.04 0.82
CA LYS A 181 -7.06 15.53 1.82
C LYS A 181 -8.26 14.63 2.07
N GLY A 182 -8.65 13.78 1.11
CA GLY A 182 -9.70 12.79 1.27
C GLY A 182 -9.45 11.80 2.42
N ARG A 183 -8.18 11.51 2.77
CA ARG A 183 -7.80 10.59 3.86
C ARG A 183 -8.11 11.15 5.26
N THR A 184 -8.28 12.47 5.40
CA THR A 184 -8.38 13.18 6.70
C THR A 184 -9.71 13.88 6.95
N VAL A 185 -10.66 13.81 6.01
CA VAL A 185 -11.95 14.51 6.11
C VAL A 185 -12.75 14.10 7.35
N VAL A 186 -12.84 12.80 7.64
CA VAL A 186 -13.68 12.30 8.75
C VAL A 186 -13.13 12.70 10.12
N PRO A 187 -11.83 12.49 10.44
CA PRO A 187 -11.26 12.95 11.71
C PRO A 187 -11.36 14.47 11.91
N PHE A 188 -11.15 15.25 10.84
CA PHE A 188 -11.28 16.71 10.89
C PHE A 188 -12.71 17.13 11.25
N GLN A 189 -13.73 16.52 10.61
CA GLN A 189 -15.13 16.77 10.91
C GLN A 189 -15.56 16.34 12.32
N GLN A 190 -14.87 15.35 12.90
CA GLN A 190 -15.09 14.92 14.29
C GLN A 190 -14.43 15.84 15.33
N GLY A 191 -13.87 16.98 14.90
CA GLY A 191 -13.37 18.04 15.79
C GLY A 191 -11.88 17.93 16.11
N LYS A 192 -11.13 17.01 15.48
CA LYS A 192 -9.67 16.92 15.63
C LYS A 192 -9.00 17.97 14.72
N VAL A 193 -8.83 19.17 15.26
CA VAL A 193 -8.12 20.28 14.60
C VAL A 193 -6.72 20.38 15.21
N ASP A 194 -5.75 19.73 14.59
CA ASP A 194 -4.33 19.82 14.93
C ASP A 194 -3.51 20.17 13.66
N ILE A 195 -2.21 20.44 13.82
CA ILE A 195 -1.35 20.80 12.69
C ILE A 195 -1.31 19.70 11.63
N HIS A 196 -1.47 18.43 12.03
CA HIS A 196 -1.46 17.29 11.12
C HIS A 196 -2.74 17.25 10.27
N SER A 197 -3.91 17.49 10.88
CA SER A 197 -5.17 17.53 10.14
C SER A 197 -5.26 18.73 9.20
N VAL A 198 -4.75 19.91 9.59
CA VAL A 198 -4.66 21.07 8.70
C VAL A 198 -3.66 20.84 7.55
N SER A 199 -2.50 20.24 7.85
CA SER A 199 -1.48 19.91 6.86
C SER A 199 -1.99 18.94 5.80
N ALA A 200 -2.65 17.85 6.21
CA ALA A 200 -3.18 16.88 5.27
C ALA A 200 -4.34 17.43 4.41
N MET A 201 -5.16 18.34 4.97
CA MET A 201 -6.21 19.02 4.20
C MET A 201 -5.66 19.93 3.09
N ALA A 202 -4.37 20.31 3.16
CA ALA A 202 -3.70 21.12 2.15
C ALA A 202 -3.28 20.32 0.91
N ILE A 203 -3.22 19.00 0.99
CA ILE A 203 -2.74 18.14 -0.11
C ILE A 203 -3.88 17.88 -1.09
N ASN A 204 -3.76 18.41 -2.30
CA ASN A 204 -4.75 18.27 -3.37
C ASN A 204 -4.53 17.04 -4.24
N ASP A 205 -3.28 16.73 -4.55
CA ASP A 205 -2.93 15.64 -5.47
C ASP A 205 -1.50 15.17 -5.22
N VAL A 206 -1.24 13.89 -5.48
CA VAL A 206 0.11 13.31 -5.46
C VAL A 206 0.33 12.60 -6.79
N VAL A 207 1.39 12.95 -7.49
CA VAL A 207 1.68 12.42 -8.84
C VAL A 207 3.06 11.78 -8.83
N LEU A 208 3.10 10.51 -9.23
CA LEU A 208 4.34 9.76 -9.45
C LEU A 208 4.72 9.83 -10.94
N SER A 209 5.98 10.15 -11.20
CA SER A 209 6.58 10.11 -12.54
C SER A 209 8.03 9.67 -12.48
N SER A 210 8.60 9.30 -13.61
CA SER A 210 10.05 9.18 -13.73
C SER A 210 10.69 10.55 -13.45
N GLY A 211 11.81 10.56 -12.73
CA GLY A 211 12.56 11.79 -12.43
C GLY A 211 13.88 11.87 -13.22
N ASP A 212 14.38 13.09 -13.38
CA ASP A 212 15.62 13.35 -14.14
C ASP A 212 16.90 13.07 -13.32
N THR A 213 16.86 13.27 -12.00
CA THR A 213 18.01 13.13 -11.08
C THR A 213 17.93 11.89 -10.19
N LYS A 214 16.71 11.50 -9.82
CA LYS A 214 16.36 10.28 -9.09
C LYS A 214 15.29 9.55 -9.92
N PRO A 215 15.29 8.22 -9.93
CA PRO A 215 14.45 7.45 -10.85
C PRO A 215 12.95 7.64 -10.60
N LEU A 216 12.55 7.94 -9.36
CA LEU A 216 11.18 8.30 -9.00
C LEU A 216 11.10 9.77 -8.56
N GLN A 217 10.16 10.50 -9.16
CA GLN A 217 9.74 11.82 -8.74
C GLN A 217 8.32 11.75 -8.17
N ILE A 218 8.17 12.26 -6.95
CA ILE A 218 6.87 12.40 -6.27
C ILE A 218 6.55 13.89 -6.23
N THR A 219 5.49 14.29 -6.93
CA THR A 219 5.03 15.68 -6.95
C THR A 219 3.80 15.82 -6.07
N VAL A 220 3.90 16.61 -5.01
CA VAL A 220 2.80 16.87 -4.06
C VAL A 220 2.21 18.24 -4.36
N ALA A 221 0.97 18.29 -4.84
CA ALA A 221 0.26 19.53 -5.13
C ALA A 221 -0.45 20.02 -3.86
N MET A 222 -0.09 21.21 -3.38
CA MET A 222 -0.64 21.81 -2.17
C MET A 222 -1.35 23.15 -2.47
N ASP A 223 -2.44 23.46 -1.75
CA ASP A 223 -3.04 24.81 -1.75
C ASP A 223 -2.62 25.67 -0.55
N ASN A 224 -1.99 25.06 0.45
CA ASN A 224 -1.50 25.73 1.65
C ASN A 224 -0.10 25.21 2.03
N PRO A 225 0.87 26.11 2.34
CA PRO A 225 2.20 25.72 2.80
C PRO A 225 2.23 24.77 4.00
N ALA A 226 1.18 24.74 4.83
CA ALA A 226 1.05 23.80 5.94
C ALA A 226 1.16 22.33 5.49
N GLY A 227 0.87 22.01 4.22
CA GLY A 227 1.04 20.67 3.67
C GLY A 227 2.44 20.09 3.80
N VAL A 228 3.47 20.93 3.99
CA VAL A 228 4.85 20.49 4.17
C VAL A 228 5.04 19.53 5.35
N PHE A 229 4.16 19.56 6.36
CA PHE A 229 4.21 18.61 7.48
C PHE A 229 3.67 17.20 7.15
N GLN A 230 3.25 16.93 5.90
CA GLN A 230 2.96 15.58 5.39
C GLN A 230 4.13 14.93 4.64
N VAL A 231 5.20 15.69 4.36
CA VAL A 231 6.33 15.27 3.50
C VAL A 231 7.56 14.95 4.34
#